data_AF-A0A4R6FB43-F1
#
_entry.id   AF-A0A4R6FB43-F1
#
_cell.length_a   1.000
_cell.length_b   1.000
_cell.length_c   1.000
_cell.angle_alpha   90.00
_cell.angle_beta   90.00
_cell.angle_gamma   90.00
#
_symmetry.space_group_name_H-M   'P 1'
#
loop_
_entity.id
_entity.type
_entity.pdbx_description
1 polymer ?
#
loop_
_entity_poly.entity_id
_entity_poly.type
_entity_poly.pdbx_seq_one_letter_code
_entity_poly.pdbx_strand_id
1 'polypeptide(L)' 'TILSDQEKGAGGEIQLTDAMAKLIGQQPFHGFTFDGERFDCGDKFGFILANLSLGLNHPEIGSALKSAAQARIGQ' A
#
# COMPACT_ATOMS: atom_id res chain seq x y z
N THR A 1 -25.27 1.10 -12.48
CA THR A 1 -24.37 0.04 -11.95
C THR A 1 -24.34 0.22 -10.45
N ILE A 2 -24.09 -0.82 -9.64
CA ILE A 2 -24.13 -0.69 -8.17
C ILE A 2 -23.32 0.53 -7.66
N LEU A 3 -22.19 0.85 -8.31
CA LEU A 3 -21.40 2.04 -8.01
C LEU A 3 -22.04 3.36 -8.48
N SER A 4 -22.55 3.42 -9.71
CA SER A 4 -23.18 4.64 -10.27
C SER A 4 -24.45 5.05 -9.53
N ASP A 5 -25.16 4.07 -8.96
CA ASP A 5 -26.44 4.26 -8.27
C ASP A 5 -26.25 4.45 -6.75
N GLN A 6 -25.01 4.56 -6.28
CA GLN A 6 -24.67 4.64 -4.86
C GLN A 6 -24.78 6.06 -4.31
N GLU A 7 -25.37 6.15 -3.11
CA GLU A 7 -25.34 7.35 -2.30
C GLU A 7 -23.95 7.63 -1.72
N LYS A 8 -23.73 8.89 -1.31
CA LYS A 8 -22.48 9.34 -0.70
C LYS A 8 -22.32 8.73 0.70
N GLY A 9 -21.13 8.20 0.98
CA GLY A 9 -20.75 7.64 2.26
C GLY A 9 -19.78 8.56 3.01
N ALA A 10 -18.67 7.97 3.46
CA ALA A 10 -17.63 8.68 4.19
C ALA A 10 -17.10 9.90 3.39
N GLY A 11 -16.94 11.03 4.08
CA GLY A 11 -16.43 12.26 3.46
C GLY A 11 -17.37 12.93 2.45
N GLY A 12 -18.60 12.43 2.28
CA GLY A 12 -19.52 12.92 1.24
C GLY A 12 -19.15 12.45 -0.18
N GLU A 13 -18.35 11.39 -0.28
CA GLU A 13 -17.92 10.78 -1.55
C GLU A 13 -18.69 9.49 -1.84
N ILE A 14 -18.80 9.15 -3.13
CA ILE A 14 -19.30 7.83 -3.55
C ILE A 14 -18.16 6.84 -3.36
N GLN A 15 -18.27 5.95 -2.37
CA GLN A 15 -17.21 5.00 -2.00
C GLN A 15 -17.32 3.69 -2.79
N LEU A 16 -16.20 3.26 -3.36
CA LEU A 16 -16.13 1.97 -4.07
C LEU A 16 -16.35 0.78 -3.11
N THR A 17 -15.85 0.88 -1.89
CA THR A 17 -15.96 -0.17 -0.86
C THR A 17 -17.41 -0.52 -0.54
N ASP A 18 -18.28 0.49 -0.46
CA ASP A 18 -19.70 0.31 -0.15
C ASP A 18 -20.41 -0.42 -1.31
N ALA A 19 -19.97 -0.19 -2.56
CA ALA A 19 -20.53 -0.83 -3.74
C ALA A 19 -20.07 -2.27 -3.83
N MET A 20 -18.79 -2.52 -3.53
CA MET A 20 -18.23 -3.86 -3.39
C MET A 20 -18.96 -4.64 -2.30
N ALA A 21 -19.30 -4.03 -1.16
CA ALA A 21 -20.03 -4.68 -0.09
C ALA A 21 -21.43 -5.14 -0.53
N LYS A 22 -22.18 -4.31 -1.28
CA LYS A 22 -23.48 -4.70 -1.85
C LYS A 22 -23.37 -5.87 -2.84
N LEU A 23 -22.23 -6.02 -3.49
CA LEU A 23 -21.95 -7.09 -4.46
C LEU A 23 -21.69 -8.44 -3.79
N ILE A 24 -21.26 -8.46 -2.53
CA ILE A 24 -21.03 -9.68 -1.75
C ILE A 24 -22.35 -10.44 -1.61
N GLY A 25 -22.35 -11.72 -2.01
CA GLY A 25 -23.54 -12.58 -2.01
C GLY A 25 -24.36 -12.54 -3.30
N GLN A 26 -24.10 -11.59 -4.21
CA GLN A 26 -24.73 -11.58 -5.54
C GLN A 26 -23.90 -12.33 -6.60
N GLN A 27 -22.58 -12.40 -6.40
CA GLN A 27 -21.65 -13.15 -7.24
C GLN A 27 -20.44 -13.64 -6.43
N PRO A 28 -19.65 -14.59 -6.94
CA PRO A 28 -18.40 -15.01 -6.30
C PRO A 28 -17.50 -13.81 -6.02
N PHE A 29 -17.07 -13.68 -4.76
CA PHE A 29 -16.22 -12.60 -4.29
C PHE A 29 -15.11 -13.21 -3.43
N HIS A 30 -13.86 -12.99 -3.82
CA HIS A 30 -12.71 -13.62 -3.17
C HIS A 30 -11.70 -12.57 -2.72
N GLY A 31 -11.23 -12.73 -1.49
CA GLY A 31 -10.00 -12.07 -1.04
C GLY A 31 -8.79 -12.84 -1.55
N PHE A 32 -7.77 -12.13 -2.02
CA PHE A 32 -6.49 -12.70 -2.38
C PHE A 32 -5.42 -12.18 -1.43
N THR A 33 -4.75 -13.09 -0.73
CA THR A 33 -3.61 -12.76 0.12
C THR A 33 -2.37 -12.66 -0.76
N PHE A 34 -1.84 -11.45 -0.89
CA PHE A 34 -0.57 -11.23 -1.57
C PHE A 34 0.57 -11.84 -0.76
N ASP A 35 1.36 -12.71 -1.38
CA ASP A 35 2.57 -13.29 -0.79
C ASP A 35 3.78 -12.43 -1.15
N GLY A 36 4.06 -11.46 -0.28
CA GLY A 36 5.17 -10.53 -0.43
C GLY A 36 5.13 -9.42 0.61
N GLU A 37 6.17 -8.59 0.62
CA GLU A 37 6.23 -7.43 1.50
C GLU A 37 5.43 -6.28 0.88
N ARG A 38 4.39 -5.82 1.59
CA ARG A 38 3.60 -4.65 1.20
C ARG A 38 4.13 -3.43 1.94
N PHE A 39 4.42 -2.37 1.18
CA PHE A 39 4.69 -1.04 1.74
C PHE A 39 3.51 -0.11 1.46
N ASP A 40 3.05 0.63 2.48
CA ASP A 40 2.06 1.68 2.30
C ASP A 40 2.75 3.02 1.96
N CYS A 41 2.82 3.34 0.68
CA CYS A 41 3.43 4.61 0.23
C CYS A 41 2.49 5.82 0.39
N GLY A 42 1.26 5.63 0.87
CA GLY A 42 0.35 6.73 1.21
C GLY A 42 0.75 7.43 2.51
N ASP A 43 1.52 6.76 3.36
CA ASP A 43 2.08 7.32 4.58
C ASP A 43 3.58 7.64 4.43
N LYS A 44 4.05 8.65 5.18
CA LYS A 44 5.44 9.13 5.06
C LYS A 44 6.46 8.07 5.48
N PHE A 45 6.15 7.29 6.51
CA PHE A 45 7.06 6.30 7.04
C PHE A 45 7.16 5.09 6.09
N GLY A 46 6.02 4.57 5.63
CA GLY A 46 5.93 3.50 4.65
C GLY A 46 6.59 3.87 3.31
N PHE A 47 6.45 5.12 2.85
CA PHE A 47 7.18 5.61 1.68
C PHE A 47 8.72 5.55 1.86
N ILE A 48 9.23 6.03 3.00
CA ILE A 48 10.67 5.98 3.29
C ILE A 48 11.14 4.53 3.42
N LEU A 49 10.36 3.68 4.09
CA LEU A 49 10.68 2.27 4.28
C LEU A 49 10.73 1.52 2.95
N ALA A 50 9.77 1.78 2.04
CA ALA A 50 9.77 1.20 0.70
C ALA A 50 11.05 1.55 -0.08
N ASN A 51 11.42 2.83 -0.07
CA ASN A 51 12.64 3.30 -0.75
C ASN A 51 13.90 2.72 -0.12
N LEU A 52 13.96 2.60 1.22
CA LEU A 52 15.08 1.99 1.90
C LEU A 52 15.21 0.50 1.54
N SER A 53 14.12 -0.28 1.62
CA SER A 53 14.14 -1.71 1.29
C SER A 53 14.54 -1.95 -0.17
N LEU A 54 13.99 -1.19 -1.11
CA LEU A 54 14.36 -1.30 -2.52
C LEU A 54 15.80 -0.84 -2.78
N GLY A 55 16.22 0.28 -2.18
CA GLY A 55 17.56 0.82 -2.32
C GLY A 55 18.64 -0.11 -1.77
N LEU A 56 18.38 -0.78 -0.63
CA LEU A 56 19.32 -1.74 -0.03
C LEU A 56 19.52 -2.98 -0.91
N ASN A 57 18.52 -3.36 -1.70
CA ASN A 57 18.58 -4.48 -2.65
C ASN A 57 19.12 -4.07 -4.04
N HIS A 58 19.38 -2.78 -4.28
CA HIS A 58 19.81 -2.29 -5.58
C HIS A 58 21.30 -2.63 -5.87
N PRO A 59 21.64 -3.18 -7.04
CA PRO A 59 22.99 -3.66 -7.33
C PRO A 59 24.07 -2.56 -7.27
N GLU A 60 23.75 -1.35 -7.73
CA GLU A 60 24.73 -0.24 -7.77
C GLU A 60 24.86 0.53 -6.45
N ILE A 61 23.78 0.72 -5.70
CA ILE A 61 23.74 1.67 -4.57
C ILE A 61 23.55 0.98 -3.22
N GLY A 62 23.15 -0.30 -3.18
CA GLY A 62 22.77 -0.98 -1.94
C GLY A 62 23.90 -1.05 -0.91
N SER A 63 25.13 -1.33 -1.36
CA SER A 63 26.30 -1.33 -0.46
C SER A 63 26.56 0.06 0.14
N ALA A 64 26.58 1.10 -0.69
CA ALA A 64 26.82 2.47 -0.23
C ALA A 64 25.70 2.96 0.71
N LEU A 65 24.45 2.65 0.37
CA LEU A 65 23.28 2.99 1.17
C LEU A 65 23.32 2.30 2.54
N LYS A 66 23.68 1.02 2.60
CA LYS A 66 23.82 0.27 3.85
C LYS A 66 24.88 0.90 4.76
N SER A 67 26.07 1.19 4.23
CA SER A 67 27.13 1.85 4.98
C SER A 67 26.71 3.24 5.48
N ALA A 68 26.05 4.03 4.64
CA ALA A 68 25.57 5.36 5.00
C ALA A 68 24.48 5.33 6.09
N ALA A 69 23.59 4.34 6.06
CA ALA A 69 22.55 4.16 7.08
C ALA A 69 23.17 3.74 8.43
N GLN A 70 24.07 2.77 8.43
CA GLN A 70 24.76 2.29 9.65
C GLN A 70 25.53 3.41 10.35
N ALA A 71 26.23 4.26 9.60
CA ALA A 71 26.98 5.39 10.16
C ALA A 71 26.11 6.43 10.88
N ARG A 72 24.79 6.46 10.62
CA ARG A 72 23.84 7.41 11.21
C ARG A 72 23.04 6.84 12.38
N ILE A 73 22.92 5.53 12.50
CA ILE A 73 22.10 4.87 13.54
C ILE A 73 22.76 4.92 14.94
N GLY A 74 24.03 5.33 15.04
CA GLY A 74 24.76 5.49 16.30
C GLY A 74 25.35 6.89 16.54
N GLN A 75 24.94 7.89 15.76
CA GLN A 75 25.19 9.31 16.05
C GLN A 75 24.06 9.88 16.90
#